data_AF-A0A7Y3SUM0-F1
#
_entry.id   AF-A0A7Y3SUM0-F1
#
_cell.length_a   1.000
_cell.length_b   1.000
_cell.length_c   1.000
_cell.angle_alpha   90.00
_cell.angle_beta   90.00
_cell.angle_gamma   90.00
#
_symmetry.space_group_name_H-M   'P 1'
#
loop_
_entity.id
_entity.type
_entity.pdbx_description
1 polymer ?
#
loop_
_entity_poly.entity_id
_entity_poly.type
_entity_poly.pdbx_seq_one_letter_code
_entity_poly.pdbx_strand_id
1 'polypeptide(L)'
;MITYINNKVHEFNDLEKAFSKDPDTKEMFWLNISNPTANDFKFLKNKFNFHHLTIEDCMHKAKRSKINDYNDYHFLIISTTDNNVSNAFSYNNIYIYISLNYIITIHYGENKSIKKIMNDINNGLSIVSNGSDFVLYNILDDAIDQLFVVTDKVEEKINFLEEESMNNPVQSTLNNIMKIKKTVIKLRRVVSPLREVLNTLLRHDDIITEKYRVYFTDIYDHALRIYDLIESDHEMVTSCLELYSSQLSNSMNKVMKVLTIITTIMMPLTIITGIYGMNFQDMPELHYKYGYFITIFIMFFISFCEIIYFNKKKWL
;
A
#
# COMPACT_ATOMS: atom_id res chain seq x y z
N MET A 1 -12.53 -5.75 -27.31
CA MET A 1 -11.89 -5.35 -28.58
C MET A 1 -10.64 -6.21 -28.73
N ILE A 2 -10.36 -6.73 -29.91
CA ILE A 2 -9.27 -7.68 -30.14
C ILE A 2 -8.22 -7.01 -31.01
N THR A 3 -6.98 -7.06 -30.57
CA THR A 3 -5.85 -6.46 -31.27
C THR A 3 -4.86 -7.56 -31.61
N TYR A 4 -4.65 -7.78 -32.91
CA TYR A 4 -3.66 -8.74 -33.41
C TYR A 4 -2.44 -7.96 -33.92
N ILE A 5 -1.25 -8.41 -33.53
CA ILE A 5 -0.01 -7.71 -33.81
C ILE A 5 1.03 -8.70 -34.33
N ASN A 6 1.42 -8.50 -35.60
CA ASN A 6 2.55 -9.15 -36.27
C ASN A 6 3.28 -8.05 -37.08
N ASN A 7 4.08 -7.22 -36.40
CA ASN A 7 4.70 -5.95 -36.86
C ASN A 7 3.82 -4.72 -37.09
N LYS A 8 2.50 -4.87 -37.30
CA LYS A 8 1.54 -3.75 -37.31
C LYS A 8 0.36 -4.09 -36.40
N VAL A 9 -0.21 -3.04 -35.80
CA VAL A 9 -1.39 -3.17 -34.95
C VAL A 9 -2.63 -3.28 -35.83
N HIS A 10 -3.35 -4.40 -35.69
CA HIS A 10 -4.61 -4.63 -36.38
C HIS A 10 -5.75 -4.82 -35.37
N GLU A 11 -6.77 -3.97 -35.45
CA GLU A 11 -7.94 -4.05 -34.59
C GLU A 11 -9.07 -4.84 -35.25
N PHE A 12 -9.67 -5.72 -34.45
CA PHE A 12 -10.78 -6.59 -34.85
C PHE A 12 -11.88 -6.56 -33.78
N ASN A 13 -13.11 -6.73 -34.25
CA ASN A 13 -14.28 -6.88 -33.39
C ASN A 13 -14.55 -8.34 -32.99
N ASP A 14 -13.87 -9.30 -33.63
CA ASP A 14 -14.14 -10.73 -33.49
C ASP A 14 -12.85 -11.56 -33.64
N LEU A 15 -12.70 -12.58 -32.79
CA LEU A 15 -11.54 -13.47 -32.74
C LEU A 15 -11.46 -14.32 -34.00
N GLU A 16 -12.60 -14.80 -34.50
CA GLU A 16 -12.64 -15.59 -35.73
C GLU A 16 -12.11 -14.78 -36.91
N LYS A 17 -12.46 -13.49 -36.97
CA LYS A 17 -11.96 -12.59 -38.02
C LYS A 17 -10.47 -12.31 -37.89
N ALA A 18 -9.97 -12.13 -36.67
CA ALA A 18 -8.54 -11.92 -36.41
C ALA A 18 -7.71 -13.11 -36.92
N PHE A 19 -8.14 -14.35 -36.65
CA PHE A 19 -7.43 -15.55 -37.11
C PHE A 19 -7.69 -15.92 -38.58
N SER A 20 -8.83 -15.57 -39.16
CA SER A 20 -9.11 -15.84 -40.58
C SER A 20 -8.19 -15.09 -41.55
N LYS A 21 -7.57 -14.00 -41.08
CA LYS A 21 -6.70 -13.14 -41.89
C LYS A 21 -5.24 -13.59 -41.90
N ASP A 22 -4.90 -14.64 -41.15
CA ASP A 22 -3.53 -15.13 -40.98
C ASP A 22 -3.42 -16.61 -41.40
N PRO A 23 -3.17 -16.90 -42.70
CA PRO A 23 -3.28 -18.26 -43.25
C PRO A 23 -2.08 -19.18 -42.94
N ASP A 24 -0.95 -18.67 -42.43
CA ASP A 24 0.32 -19.41 -42.34
C ASP A 24 1.16 -18.96 -41.12
N THR A 25 0.86 -19.47 -39.92
CA THR A 25 1.59 -19.09 -38.70
C THR A 25 2.96 -19.79 -38.60
N LYS A 26 3.98 -19.23 -39.24
CA LYS A 26 5.40 -19.44 -38.85
C LYS A 26 6.00 -18.24 -38.11
N GLU A 27 5.35 -17.08 -38.16
CA GLU A 27 5.82 -15.85 -37.52
C GLU A 27 5.17 -15.67 -36.14
N MET A 28 5.89 -15.01 -35.23
CA MET A 28 5.43 -14.74 -33.87
C MET A 28 4.34 -13.66 -33.89
N PHE A 29 3.25 -13.86 -33.13
CA PHE A 29 2.19 -12.87 -32.99
C PHE A 29 1.84 -12.55 -31.54
N TRP A 30 1.37 -11.32 -31.31
CA TRP A 30 0.74 -10.90 -30.06
C TRP A 30 -0.75 -10.64 -30.28
N LEU A 31 -1.58 -11.34 -29.52
CA LEU A 31 -3.03 -11.16 -29.48
C LEU A 31 -3.46 -10.53 -28.16
N ASN A 32 -3.95 -9.30 -28.18
CA ASN A 32 -4.53 -8.65 -27.01
C ASN A 32 -6.06 -8.69 -27.06
N ILE A 33 -6.69 -9.12 -25.97
CA ILE A 33 -8.14 -9.26 -25.84
C ILE A 33 -8.61 -8.42 -24.66
N SER A 34 -9.31 -7.31 -24.96
CA SER A 34 -9.92 -6.46 -23.95
C SER A 34 -11.39 -6.83 -23.71
N ASN A 35 -11.75 -7.02 -22.43
CA ASN A 35 -13.09 -7.40 -21.97
C ASN A 35 -13.67 -8.62 -22.73
N PRO A 36 -13.07 -9.82 -22.55
CA PRO A 36 -13.47 -11.02 -23.28
C PRO A 36 -14.92 -11.45 -22.96
N THR A 37 -15.58 -11.98 -23.98
CA THR A 37 -16.93 -12.59 -23.92
C THR A 37 -16.85 -14.10 -23.73
N ALA A 38 -17.98 -14.75 -23.41
CA ALA A 38 -18.05 -16.21 -23.30
C ALA A 38 -17.70 -16.93 -24.62
N ASN A 39 -18.00 -16.32 -25.76
CA ASN A 39 -17.66 -16.86 -27.08
C ASN A 39 -16.14 -16.82 -27.30
N ASP A 40 -15.48 -15.75 -26.87
CA ASP A 40 -14.03 -15.62 -26.96
C ASP A 40 -13.31 -16.72 -26.18
N PHE A 41 -13.76 -17.00 -24.96
CA PHE A 41 -13.21 -18.11 -24.17
C PHE A 41 -13.44 -19.48 -24.80
N LYS A 42 -14.61 -19.71 -25.40
CA LYS A 42 -14.90 -20.96 -26.11
C LYS A 42 -13.99 -21.12 -27.33
N PHE A 43 -13.75 -20.03 -28.07
CA PHE A 43 -12.83 -20.01 -29.20
C PHE A 43 -11.39 -20.33 -28.75
N LEU A 44 -10.89 -19.63 -27.73
CA LEU A 44 -9.54 -19.84 -27.19
C LEU A 44 -9.34 -21.28 -26.71
N LYS A 45 -10.31 -21.83 -25.97
CA LYS A 45 -10.30 -23.22 -25.50
C LYS A 45 -10.19 -24.21 -26.66
N ASN A 46 -10.99 -24.03 -27.72
CA ASN A 46 -11.04 -24.99 -28.83
C ASN A 46 -9.84 -24.85 -29.78
N LYS A 47 -9.37 -23.63 -30.04
CA LYS A 47 -8.30 -23.35 -31.01
C LYS A 47 -6.91 -23.66 -30.46
N PHE A 48 -6.65 -23.29 -29.20
CA PHE A 48 -5.34 -23.45 -28.55
C PHE A 48 -5.28 -24.62 -27.57
N ASN A 49 -6.39 -25.35 -27.40
CA ASN A 49 -6.51 -26.43 -26.42
C ASN A 49 -6.15 -26.00 -24.98
N PHE A 50 -6.46 -24.74 -24.62
CA PHE A 50 -6.18 -24.23 -23.29
C PHE A 50 -6.95 -25.01 -22.22
N HIS A 51 -6.27 -25.20 -21.08
CA HIS A 51 -6.80 -25.98 -19.99
C HIS A 51 -8.01 -25.26 -19.37
N HIS A 52 -9.03 -26.03 -18.98
CA HIS A 52 -10.28 -25.43 -18.48
C HIS A 52 -10.08 -24.53 -17.26
N LEU A 53 -9.13 -24.85 -16.38
CA LEU A 53 -8.82 -24.06 -15.18
C LEU A 53 -8.27 -22.67 -15.51
N THR A 54 -7.44 -22.52 -16.56
CA THR A 54 -6.88 -21.20 -16.92
C THR A 54 -7.95 -20.30 -17.52
N ILE A 55 -8.90 -20.88 -18.27
CA ILE A 55 -10.07 -20.19 -18.78
C ILE A 55 -10.99 -19.76 -17.62
N GLU A 56 -11.21 -20.65 -16.65
CA GLU A 56 -11.97 -20.36 -15.43
C GLU A 56 -11.33 -19.21 -14.64
N ASP A 57 -10.01 -19.21 -14.44
CA ASP A 57 -9.28 -18.13 -13.78
C ASP A 57 -9.50 -16.77 -14.47
N CYS A 58 -9.48 -16.75 -15.81
CA CYS A 58 -9.75 -15.54 -16.58
C CYS A 58 -11.21 -15.08 -16.37
N MET A 59 -12.18 -16.00 -16.48
CA MET A 59 -13.61 -15.70 -16.34
C MET A 59 -13.98 -15.18 -14.94
N HIS A 60 -13.41 -15.80 -13.90
CA HIS A 60 -13.66 -15.45 -12.50
C HIS A 60 -12.77 -14.32 -11.99
N LYS A 61 -11.90 -13.76 -12.85
CA LYS A 61 -11.01 -12.66 -12.54
C LYS A 61 -10.09 -12.97 -11.35
N ALA A 62 -9.40 -14.11 -11.42
CA ALA A 62 -8.47 -14.55 -10.38
C ALA A 62 -7.46 -13.44 -10.04
N LYS A 63 -7.34 -13.13 -8.74
CA LYS A 63 -6.68 -11.91 -8.27
C LYS A 63 -5.19 -12.03 -7.96
N ARG A 64 -4.69 -13.24 -7.73
CA ARG A 64 -3.31 -13.47 -7.27
C ARG A 64 -2.41 -13.73 -8.47
N SER A 65 -1.26 -13.05 -8.53
CA SER A 65 -0.23 -13.36 -9.52
C SER A 65 0.25 -14.80 -9.35
N LYS A 66 0.38 -15.52 -10.46
CA LYS A 66 0.84 -16.91 -10.49
C LYS A 66 1.39 -17.26 -11.87
N ILE A 67 2.15 -18.34 -11.92
CA ILE A 67 2.60 -18.98 -13.15
C ILE A 67 2.23 -20.46 -13.07
N ASN A 68 1.72 -21.00 -14.17
CA ASN A 68 1.34 -22.39 -14.31
C ASN A 68 1.89 -22.91 -15.64
N ASP A 69 2.68 -23.97 -15.53
CA ASP A 69 3.34 -24.59 -16.66
C ASP A 69 2.43 -25.66 -17.26
N TYR A 70 2.20 -25.59 -18.57
CA TYR A 70 1.52 -26.62 -19.36
C TYR A 70 2.45 -27.04 -20.51
N ASN A 71 2.23 -28.23 -21.05
CA ASN A 71 3.15 -28.82 -22.05
C ASN A 71 3.37 -27.94 -23.29
N ASP A 72 2.36 -27.18 -23.72
CA ASP A 72 2.40 -26.40 -24.98
C ASP A 72 2.50 -24.88 -24.77
N TYR A 73 2.28 -24.42 -23.53
CA TYR A 73 2.20 -22.99 -23.18
C TYR A 73 2.34 -22.78 -21.68
N HIS A 74 2.64 -21.55 -21.31
CA HIS A 74 2.66 -21.09 -19.92
C HIS A 74 1.53 -20.10 -19.68
N PHE A 75 0.90 -20.21 -18.52
CA PHE A 75 -0.16 -19.31 -18.09
C PHE A 75 0.30 -18.46 -16.92
N LEU A 76 0.27 -17.15 -17.10
CA LEU A 76 0.65 -16.18 -16.09
C LEU A 76 -0.54 -15.29 -15.73
N ILE A 77 -0.61 -14.94 -14.45
CA ILE A 77 -1.43 -13.84 -13.96
C ILE A 77 -0.46 -12.81 -13.40
N ILE A 78 -0.53 -11.58 -13.90
CA ILE A 78 0.31 -10.47 -13.44
C ILE A 78 -0.60 -9.34 -13.00
N SER A 79 -0.40 -8.86 -11.78
CA SER A 79 -1.07 -7.68 -11.26
C SER A 79 -0.37 -6.40 -11.74
N THR A 80 -1.16 -5.46 -12.27
CA THR A 80 -0.73 -4.13 -12.73
C THR A 80 -1.55 -3.05 -12.02
N THR A 81 -1.04 -1.82 -11.95
CA THR A 81 -1.71 -0.73 -11.21
C THR A 81 -1.86 0.53 -12.06
N ASP A 82 -3.10 0.93 -12.32
CA ASP A 82 -3.34 2.17 -13.05
C ASP A 82 -3.21 3.38 -12.12
N ASN A 83 -1.98 3.84 -11.85
CA ASN A 83 -1.44 5.03 -11.11
C ASN A 83 -2.36 6.14 -10.52
N ASN A 84 -3.64 5.91 -10.25
CA ASN A 84 -4.61 6.87 -9.76
C ASN A 84 -4.59 6.85 -8.23
N VAL A 85 -3.58 7.53 -7.70
CA VAL A 85 -3.32 7.66 -6.26
C VAL A 85 -4.25 8.68 -5.57
N SER A 86 -5.19 9.27 -6.31
CA SER A 86 -6.26 10.09 -5.73
C SER A 86 -7.24 9.26 -4.88
N ASN A 87 -7.33 7.94 -5.13
CA ASN A 87 -8.14 7.00 -4.37
C ASN A 87 -7.30 5.88 -3.75
N ALA A 88 -7.94 5.08 -2.89
CA ALA A 88 -7.34 3.87 -2.32
C ALA A 88 -6.69 3.00 -3.40
N PHE A 89 -5.48 2.49 -3.14
CA PHE A 89 -4.74 1.64 -4.07
C PHE A 89 -5.63 0.52 -4.63
N SER A 90 -5.66 0.46 -5.97
CA SER A 90 -6.39 -0.49 -6.79
C SER A 90 -5.45 -1.05 -7.84
N TYR A 91 -5.55 -2.34 -8.09
CA TYR A 91 -4.79 -3.04 -9.10
C TYR A 91 -5.74 -3.89 -9.95
N ASN A 92 -5.34 -4.08 -11.19
CA ASN A 92 -5.99 -4.94 -12.17
C ASN A 92 -5.04 -6.09 -12.51
N ASN A 93 -5.53 -7.11 -13.21
CA ASN A 93 -4.70 -8.22 -13.64
C ASN A 93 -4.71 -8.33 -15.16
N ILE A 94 -3.54 -8.70 -15.69
CA ILE A 94 -3.35 -9.20 -17.04
C ILE A 94 -3.17 -10.71 -16.94
N TYR A 95 -3.98 -11.45 -17.70
CA TYR A 95 -3.82 -12.89 -17.86
C TYR A 95 -3.05 -13.11 -19.17
N ILE A 96 -1.97 -13.87 -19.11
CA ILE A 96 -1.06 -14.06 -20.24
C ILE A 96 -0.93 -15.54 -20.52
N TYR A 97 -1.17 -15.91 -21.76
CA TYR A 97 -0.76 -17.19 -22.32
C TYR A 97 0.46 -16.95 -23.18
N ILE A 98 1.57 -17.63 -22.91
CA ILE A 98 2.81 -17.48 -23.67
C ILE A 98 3.32 -18.83 -24.17
N SER A 99 3.80 -18.83 -25.40
CA SER A 99 4.51 -19.93 -26.04
C SER A 99 5.65 -19.35 -26.89
N LEU A 100 6.46 -20.18 -27.53
CA LEU A 100 7.57 -19.73 -28.38
C LEU A 100 7.10 -18.86 -29.56
N ASN A 101 5.91 -19.15 -30.09
CA ASN A 101 5.40 -18.53 -31.32
C ASN A 101 4.27 -17.52 -31.09
N TYR A 102 3.81 -17.35 -29.85
CA TYR A 102 2.71 -16.42 -29.59
C TYR A 102 2.68 -15.94 -28.14
N ILE A 103 2.05 -14.79 -27.97
CA ILE A 103 1.64 -14.28 -26.66
C ILE A 103 0.18 -13.79 -26.76
N ILE A 104 -0.67 -14.24 -25.85
CA ILE A 104 -2.07 -13.82 -25.76
C ILE A 104 -2.29 -13.13 -24.42
N THR A 105 -2.65 -11.86 -24.45
CA THR A 105 -2.96 -11.07 -23.27
C THR A 105 -4.46 -10.84 -23.15
N ILE A 106 -5.00 -11.07 -21.97
CA ILE A 106 -6.40 -10.84 -21.64
C ILE A 106 -6.44 -9.86 -20.48
N HIS A 107 -7.24 -8.81 -20.61
CA HIS A 107 -7.43 -7.84 -19.53
C HIS A 107 -8.87 -7.31 -19.49
N TYR A 108 -9.28 -6.86 -18.30
CA TYR A 108 -10.58 -6.22 -18.08
C TYR A 108 -10.39 -4.73 -17.83
N GLY A 109 -11.18 -3.90 -18.52
CA GLY A 109 -11.00 -2.44 -18.51
C GLY A 109 -9.80 -1.98 -19.35
N GLU A 110 -9.51 -0.69 -19.30
CA GLU A 110 -8.27 -0.15 -19.87
C GLU A 110 -7.08 -0.56 -19.00
N ASN A 111 -5.96 -0.92 -19.64
CA ASN A 111 -4.71 -1.23 -18.95
C ASN A 111 -3.62 -0.30 -19.51
N LYS A 112 -3.02 0.53 -18.65
CA LYS A 112 -2.02 1.52 -19.09
C LYS A 112 -0.77 0.88 -19.68
N SER A 113 -0.30 -0.24 -19.13
CA SER A 113 0.90 -0.94 -19.61
C SER A 113 0.73 -1.45 -21.03
N ILE A 114 -0.39 -2.14 -21.29
CA ILE A 114 -0.70 -2.63 -22.64
C ILE A 114 -0.83 -1.47 -23.63
N LYS A 115 -1.52 -0.39 -23.23
CA LYS A 115 -1.73 0.79 -24.08
C LYS A 115 -0.42 1.52 -24.42
N LYS A 116 0.51 1.62 -23.47
CA LYS A 116 1.85 2.19 -23.69
C LYS A 116 2.61 1.38 -24.73
N ILE A 117 2.70 0.06 -24.54
CA ILE A 117 3.41 -0.84 -25.48
C ILE A 117 2.77 -0.80 -26.87
N MET A 118 1.43 -0.76 -26.97
CA MET A 118 0.74 -0.60 -28.25
C MET A 118 1.09 0.70 -28.97
N ASN A 119 1.19 1.82 -28.23
CA ASN A 119 1.62 3.09 -28.79
C ASN A 119 3.06 3.04 -29.29
N ASP A 120 3.96 2.41 -28.53
CA ASP A 120 5.35 2.24 -28.89
C ASP A 120 5.51 1.44 -30.20
N ILE A 121 4.74 0.36 -30.36
CA ILE A 121 4.69 -0.41 -31.61
C ILE A 121 4.18 0.44 -32.78
N ASN A 122 3.13 1.23 -32.57
CA ASN A 122 2.61 2.14 -33.60
C ASN A 122 3.62 3.23 -33.99
N ASN A 123 4.50 3.62 -33.07
CA ASN A 123 5.60 4.57 -33.33
C ASN A 123 6.81 3.94 -34.02
N GLY A 124 6.74 2.65 -34.38
CA GLY A 124 7.76 1.95 -35.17
C GLY A 124 8.74 1.11 -34.36
N LEU A 125 8.54 0.94 -33.04
CA LEU A 125 9.34 0.01 -32.25
C LEU A 125 8.98 -1.44 -32.58
N SER A 126 10.00 -2.19 -33.01
CA SER A 126 9.86 -3.58 -33.43
C SER A 126 9.89 -4.52 -32.20
N ILE A 127 8.85 -4.46 -31.37
CA ILE A 127 8.76 -5.23 -30.12
C ILE A 127 8.36 -6.68 -30.39
N VAL A 128 7.33 -6.91 -31.22
CA VAL A 128 6.80 -8.26 -31.51
C VAL A 128 7.80 -9.11 -32.32
N SER A 129 8.55 -8.49 -33.24
CA SER A 129 9.59 -9.18 -34.01
C SER A 129 10.74 -9.74 -33.18
N ASN A 130 10.90 -9.28 -31.94
CA ASN A 130 11.99 -9.69 -31.06
C ASN A 130 11.69 -10.99 -30.29
N GLY A 131 10.45 -11.48 -30.29
CA GLY A 131 10.05 -12.69 -29.59
C GLY A 131 8.96 -12.46 -28.54
N SER A 132 8.30 -13.55 -28.13
CA SER A 132 7.25 -13.53 -27.09
C SER A 132 7.79 -13.15 -25.72
N ASP A 133 9.01 -13.54 -25.41
CA ASP A 133 9.73 -13.17 -24.19
C ASP A 133 10.02 -11.66 -24.12
N PHE A 134 10.37 -11.02 -25.24
CA PHE A 134 10.57 -9.58 -25.26
C PHE A 134 9.26 -8.81 -25.05
N VAL A 135 8.13 -9.28 -25.60
CA VAL A 135 6.82 -8.68 -25.29
C VAL A 135 6.49 -8.84 -23.81
N LEU A 136 6.69 -10.04 -23.25
CA LEU A 136 6.47 -10.30 -21.83
C LEU A 136 7.35 -9.41 -20.93
N TYR A 137 8.62 -9.24 -21.28
CA TYR A 137 9.56 -8.34 -20.62
C TYR A 137 8.98 -6.92 -20.54
N ASN A 138 8.57 -6.33 -21.67
CA ASN A 138 8.02 -4.97 -21.70
C ASN A 138 6.74 -4.82 -20.85
N ILE A 139 5.89 -5.85 -20.80
CA ILE A 139 4.69 -5.84 -19.94
C ILE A 139 5.07 -5.86 -18.46
N LEU A 140 6.04 -6.70 -18.08
CA LEU A 140 6.48 -6.84 -16.69
C LEU A 140 7.26 -5.61 -16.22
N ASP A 141 8.14 -5.07 -17.05
CA ASP A 141 8.94 -3.87 -16.79
C ASP A 141 8.02 -2.68 -16.45
N ASP A 142 7.06 -2.39 -17.32
CA ASP A 142 6.12 -1.30 -17.07
C ASP A 142 5.19 -1.57 -15.87
N ALA A 143 4.82 -2.84 -15.61
CA ALA A 143 4.03 -3.19 -14.43
C ALA A 143 4.81 -2.94 -13.12
N ILE A 144 6.12 -3.20 -13.10
CA ILE A 144 6.99 -2.94 -11.95
C ILE A 144 7.26 -1.44 -11.79
N ASP A 145 7.53 -0.72 -12.88
CA ASP A 145 7.71 0.74 -12.85
C ASP A 145 6.50 1.45 -12.22
N GLN A 146 5.29 1.02 -12.57
CA GLN A 146 4.07 1.55 -11.97
C GLN A 146 3.99 1.28 -10.46
N LEU A 147 4.53 0.16 -9.98
CA LEU A 147 4.56 -0.17 -8.56
C LEU A 147 5.56 0.73 -7.78
N PHE A 148 6.69 1.10 -8.38
CA PHE A 148 7.60 2.09 -7.78
C PHE A 148 6.89 3.43 -7.56
N VAL A 149 6.21 3.95 -8.59
CA VAL A 149 5.47 5.23 -8.50
C VAL A 149 4.42 5.22 -7.37
N VAL A 150 3.81 4.08 -7.10
CA VAL A 150 2.85 3.94 -5.99
C VAL A 150 3.56 3.85 -4.64
N THR A 151 4.67 3.10 -4.58
CA THR A 151 5.46 2.90 -3.35
C THR A 151 6.07 4.21 -2.86
N ASP A 152 6.68 5.00 -3.75
CA ASP A 152 7.25 6.31 -3.40
C ASP A 152 6.20 7.25 -2.76
N LYS A 153 4.97 7.25 -3.31
CA LYS A 153 3.86 8.05 -2.76
C LYS A 153 3.33 7.52 -1.44
N VAL A 154 3.52 6.23 -1.17
CA VAL A 154 3.17 5.64 0.13
C VAL A 154 4.22 6.08 1.15
N GLU A 155 5.50 5.97 0.83
CA GLU A 155 6.61 6.44 1.65
C GLU A 155 6.47 7.93 2.03
N GLU A 156 6.20 8.81 1.06
CA GLU A 156 5.93 10.24 1.32
C GLU A 156 4.81 10.46 2.34
N LYS A 157 3.73 9.68 2.25
CA LYS A 157 2.60 9.76 3.19
C LYS A 157 2.95 9.22 4.56
N ILE A 158 3.79 8.19 4.64
CA ILE A 158 4.26 7.64 5.91
C ILE A 158 5.11 8.68 6.63
N ASN A 159 6.07 9.30 5.93
CA ASN A 159 6.93 10.35 6.49
C ASN A 159 6.10 11.53 7.02
N PHE A 160 5.07 11.96 6.28
CA PHE A 160 4.16 12.99 6.75
C PHE A 160 3.40 12.57 8.04
N LEU A 161 2.92 11.33 8.10
CA LEU A 161 2.19 10.82 9.27
C LEU A 161 3.09 10.62 10.49
N GLU A 162 4.36 10.30 10.29
CA GLU A 162 5.35 10.21 11.35
C GLU A 162 5.55 11.58 12.01
N GLU A 163 5.77 12.63 11.21
CA GLU A 163 5.90 14.01 11.70
C GLU A 163 4.63 14.49 12.40
N GLU A 164 3.45 14.22 11.82
CA GLU A 164 2.15 14.56 12.42
C GLU A 164 1.96 13.85 13.77
N SER A 165 2.33 12.57 13.85
CA SER A 165 2.22 11.76 15.07
C SER A 165 3.15 12.23 16.19
N MET A 166 4.34 12.74 15.83
CA MET A 166 5.32 13.22 16.80
C MET A 166 4.97 14.59 17.37
N ASN A 167 4.49 15.51 16.53
CA ASN A 167 4.34 16.92 16.91
C ASN A 167 2.96 17.27 17.50
N ASN A 168 1.86 16.88 16.85
CA ASN A 168 0.51 17.25 17.27
C ASN A 168 -0.52 16.21 16.78
N PRO A 169 -0.63 15.05 17.45
CA PRO A 169 -1.56 14.00 17.03
C PRO A 169 -3.02 14.49 17.15
N VAL A 170 -3.75 14.47 16.03
CA VAL A 170 -5.19 14.75 15.97
C VAL A 170 -5.93 13.41 15.80
N GLN A 171 -7.23 13.35 16.11
CA GLN A 171 -8.03 12.14 15.90
C GLN A 171 -8.00 11.66 14.43
N SER A 172 -7.85 12.56 13.47
CA SER A 172 -7.70 12.25 12.04
C SER A 172 -6.41 11.48 11.72
N THR A 173 -5.34 11.69 12.48
CA THR A 173 -4.03 11.06 12.28
C THR A 173 -4.16 9.55 12.34
N LEU A 174 -4.84 9.00 13.36
CA LEU A 174 -5.10 7.56 13.49
C LEU A 174 -5.83 6.97 12.27
N ASN A 175 -6.86 7.67 11.77
CA ASN A 175 -7.61 7.23 10.60
C ASN A 175 -6.72 7.18 9.35
N ASN A 176 -5.82 8.15 9.19
CA ASN A 176 -4.88 8.20 8.07
C ASN A 176 -3.81 7.10 8.19
N ILE A 177 -3.28 6.85 9.40
CA ILE A 177 -2.35 5.73 9.64
C ILE A 177 -3.02 4.38 9.31
N MET A 178 -4.27 4.19 9.70
CA MET A 178 -5.00 2.95 9.37
C MET A 178 -5.29 2.80 7.87
N LYS A 179 -5.51 3.91 7.15
CA LYS A 179 -5.68 3.90 5.69
C LYS A 179 -4.37 3.52 5.00
N ILE A 180 -3.24 4.12 5.39
CA ILE A 180 -1.94 3.82 4.77
C ILE A 180 -1.51 2.38 5.09
N LYS A 181 -1.74 1.89 6.32
CA LYS A 181 -1.49 0.49 6.70
C LYS A 181 -2.22 -0.49 5.79
N LYS A 182 -3.50 -0.23 5.48
CA LYS A 182 -4.28 -1.06 4.54
C LYS A 182 -3.71 -1.01 3.13
N THR A 183 -3.19 0.13 2.69
CA THR A 183 -2.53 0.28 1.38
C THR A 183 -1.23 -0.52 1.32
N VAL A 184 -0.35 -0.40 2.31
CA VAL A 184 0.91 -1.18 2.40
C VAL A 184 0.63 -2.69 2.38
N ILE A 185 -0.36 -3.16 3.16
CA ILE A 185 -0.75 -4.58 3.16
C ILE A 185 -1.25 -5.03 1.78
N LYS A 186 -2.00 -4.18 1.06
CA LYS A 186 -2.44 -4.50 -0.30
C LYS A 186 -1.27 -4.55 -1.28
N LEU A 187 -0.32 -3.61 -1.21
CA LEU A 187 0.89 -3.63 -2.02
C LEU A 187 1.69 -4.91 -1.79
N ARG A 188 1.91 -5.29 -0.53
CA ARG A 188 2.57 -6.55 -0.17
C ARG A 188 1.89 -7.77 -0.80
N ARG A 189 0.54 -7.82 -0.78
CA ARG A 189 -0.24 -8.91 -1.38
C ARG A 189 -0.13 -8.97 -2.92
N VAL A 190 0.23 -7.87 -3.57
CA VAL A 190 0.43 -7.78 -5.02
C VAL A 190 1.88 -8.14 -5.39
N VAL A 191 2.85 -7.55 -4.69
CA VAL A 191 4.28 -7.68 -5.02
C VAL A 191 4.84 -9.04 -4.59
N SER A 192 4.43 -9.59 -3.44
CA SER A 192 4.97 -10.86 -2.95
C SER A 192 4.75 -12.02 -3.93
N PRO A 193 3.53 -12.25 -4.48
CA PRO A 193 3.34 -13.30 -5.48
C PRO A 193 3.99 -12.97 -6.83
N LEU A 194 4.08 -11.68 -7.20
CA LEU A 194 4.76 -11.27 -8.44
C LEU A 194 6.25 -11.62 -8.40
N ARG A 195 6.91 -11.38 -7.27
CA ARG A 195 8.31 -11.79 -7.04
C ARG A 195 8.49 -13.30 -7.21
N GLU A 196 7.56 -14.10 -6.67
CA GLU A 196 7.58 -15.57 -6.83
C GLU A 196 7.44 -15.96 -8.30
N VAL A 197 6.51 -15.34 -9.04
CA VAL A 197 6.33 -15.56 -10.49
C VAL A 197 7.61 -15.26 -11.26
N LEU A 198 8.27 -14.13 -11.00
CA LEU A 198 9.51 -13.73 -11.67
C LEU A 198 10.67 -14.69 -11.37
N ASN A 199 10.83 -15.10 -10.11
CA ASN A 199 11.84 -16.10 -9.75
C ASN A 199 11.60 -17.45 -10.44
N THR A 200 10.34 -17.86 -10.58
CA THR A 200 10.00 -19.08 -11.33
C THR A 200 10.25 -18.90 -12.82
N LEU A 201 9.93 -17.75 -13.39
CA LEU A 201 10.16 -17.43 -14.81
C LEU A 201 11.65 -17.51 -15.17
N LEU A 202 12.54 -17.00 -14.31
CA LEU A 202 13.99 -17.04 -14.49
C LEU A 202 14.58 -18.46 -14.55
N ARG A 203 13.83 -19.47 -14.11
CA ARG A 203 14.24 -20.88 -14.13
C ARG A 203 13.70 -21.64 -15.35
N HIS A 204 12.85 -21.00 -16.16
CA HIS A 204 12.20 -21.60 -17.33
C HIS A 204 12.87 -21.15 -18.63
N ASP A 205 13.76 -22.01 -19.14
CA ASP A 205 14.55 -21.77 -20.36
C ASP A 205 13.70 -21.86 -21.65
N ASP A 206 12.50 -22.43 -21.55
CA ASP A 206 11.52 -22.56 -22.63
C ASP A 206 10.66 -21.30 -22.83
N ILE A 207 10.57 -20.44 -21.81
CA ILE A 207 9.90 -19.14 -21.89
C ILE A 207 10.92 -18.04 -22.22
N ILE A 208 12.02 -17.98 -21.48
CA ILE A 208 13.00 -16.90 -21.57
C ILE A 208 14.19 -17.38 -22.38
N THR A 209 14.44 -16.74 -23.53
CA THR A 209 15.67 -17.01 -24.28
C THR A 209 16.89 -16.44 -23.55
N GLU A 210 18.05 -17.09 -23.69
CA GLU A 210 19.34 -16.61 -23.14
C GLU A 210 19.64 -15.14 -23.50
N LYS A 211 19.20 -14.71 -24.70
CA LYS A 211 19.35 -13.33 -25.17
C LYS A 211 18.71 -12.32 -24.23
N TYR A 212 17.54 -12.63 -23.66
CA TYR A 212 16.76 -11.71 -22.85
C TYR A 212 16.83 -11.98 -21.34
N ARG A 213 17.50 -13.06 -20.91
CA ARG A 213 17.60 -13.45 -19.50
C ARG A 213 18.11 -12.32 -18.59
N VAL A 214 19.10 -11.55 -19.04
CA VAL A 214 19.64 -10.41 -18.26
C VAL A 214 18.57 -9.37 -17.93
N TYR A 215 17.64 -9.10 -18.86
CA TYR A 215 16.57 -8.14 -18.66
C TYR A 215 15.53 -8.64 -17.64
N PHE A 216 15.23 -9.94 -17.66
CA PHE A 216 14.36 -10.54 -16.64
C PHE A 216 15.02 -10.58 -15.26
N THR A 217 16.33 -10.74 -15.19
CA THR A 217 17.08 -10.66 -13.92
C THR A 217 16.96 -9.25 -13.33
N ASP A 218 17.08 -8.21 -14.15
CA ASP A 218 16.92 -6.82 -13.71
C ASP A 218 15.49 -6.54 -13.17
N ILE A 219 14.46 -7.01 -13.90
CA ILE A 219 13.06 -6.98 -13.44
C ILE A 219 12.89 -7.70 -12.09
N TYR A 220 13.54 -8.85 -11.91
CA TYR A 220 13.48 -9.59 -10.65
C TYR A 220 14.15 -8.82 -9.51
N ASP A 221 15.31 -8.22 -9.75
CA ASP A 221 16.01 -7.37 -8.78
C ASP A 221 15.16 -6.14 -8.41
N HIS A 222 14.47 -5.55 -9.38
CA HIS A 222 13.53 -4.46 -9.15
C HIS A 222 12.32 -4.91 -8.31
N ALA A 223 11.75 -6.08 -8.59
CA ALA A 223 10.66 -6.64 -7.78
C ALA A 223 11.10 -6.96 -6.33
N LEU A 224 12.33 -7.45 -6.15
CA LEU A 224 12.93 -7.65 -4.84
C LEU A 224 13.06 -6.32 -4.08
N ARG A 225 13.59 -5.29 -4.74
CA ARG A 225 13.75 -3.96 -4.15
C ARG A 225 12.41 -3.39 -3.70
N ILE A 226 11.37 -3.45 -4.54
CA ILE A 226 10.02 -2.98 -4.15
C ILE A 226 9.49 -3.78 -2.95
N TYR A 227 9.71 -5.09 -2.95
CA TYR A 227 9.28 -5.93 -1.82
C TYR A 227 9.93 -5.49 -0.51
N ASP A 228 11.24 -5.27 -0.50
CA ASP A 228 11.97 -4.83 0.69
C ASP A 228 11.53 -3.44 1.16
N LEU A 229 11.28 -2.51 0.22
CA LEU A 229 10.71 -1.19 0.54
C LEU A 229 9.34 -1.31 1.21
N ILE A 230 8.46 -2.18 0.70
CA ILE A 230 7.13 -2.42 1.29
C ILE A 230 7.22 -3.01 2.70
N GLU A 231 8.18 -3.89 2.98
CA GLU A 231 8.39 -4.40 4.34
C GLU A 231 8.88 -3.28 5.28
N SER A 232 9.80 -2.43 4.82
CA SER A 232 10.24 -1.23 5.56
C SER A 232 9.06 -0.27 5.84
N ASP A 233 8.24 0.03 4.83
CA ASP A 233 7.04 0.85 4.98
C ASP A 233 6.06 0.27 6.00
N HIS A 234 5.91 -1.06 6.03
CA HIS A 234 5.05 -1.72 6.99
C HIS A 234 5.54 -1.54 8.44
N GLU A 235 6.85 -1.61 8.65
CA GLU A 235 7.48 -1.32 9.95
C GLU A 235 7.30 0.15 10.33
N MET A 236 7.59 1.09 9.43
CA MET A 236 7.44 2.53 9.68
C MET A 236 5.99 2.93 10.01
N VAL A 237 5.00 2.39 9.31
CA VAL A 237 3.58 2.62 9.63
C VAL A 237 3.21 2.08 11.01
N THR A 238 3.82 0.97 11.42
CA THR A 238 3.60 0.40 12.76
C THR A 238 4.24 1.30 13.82
N SER A 239 5.46 1.79 13.58
CA SER A 239 6.12 2.78 14.43
C SER A 239 5.29 4.07 14.57
N CYS A 240 4.65 4.55 13.50
CA CYS A 240 3.76 5.72 13.56
C CYS A 240 2.59 5.49 14.54
N LEU A 241 1.98 4.30 14.55
CA LEU A 241 0.89 3.97 15.50
C LEU A 241 1.38 3.97 16.95
N GLU A 242 2.59 3.47 17.19
CA GLU A 242 3.21 3.44 18.51
C GLU A 242 3.56 4.86 18.98
N LEU A 243 4.15 5.68 18.12
CA LEU A 243 4.44 7.09 18.38
C LEU A 243 3.16 7.88 18.71
N TYR A 244 2.10 7.70 17.91
CA TYR A 244 0.80 8.31 18.18
C TYR A 244 0.26 7.93 19.57
N SER A 245 0.31 6.64 19.91
CA SER A 245 -0.18 6.14 21.21
C SER A 245 0.66 6.65 22.39
N SER A 246 1.98 6.76 22.19
CA SER A 246 2.92 7.31 23.15
C SER A 246 2.65 8.81 23.39
N GLN A 247 2.43 9.60 22.34
CA GLN A 247 2.11 11.02 22.49
C GLN A 247 0.75 11.28 23.12
N LEU A 248 -0.24 10.43 22.85
CA LEU A 248 -1.53 10.50 23.53
C LEU A 248 -1.37 10.25 25.04
N SER A 249 -0.58 9.24 25.40
CA SER A 249 -0.26 8.92 26.80
C SER A 249 0.53 10.05 27.48
N ASN A 250 1.49 10.65 26.79
CA ASN A 250 2.26 11.79 27.29
C ASN A 250 1.37 13.02 27.52
N SER A 251 0.45 13.30 26.60
CA SER A 251 -0.53 14.39 26.74
C SER A 251 -1.47 14.15 27.92
N MET A 252 -1.99 12.92 28.07
CA MET A 252 -2.78 12.54 29.24
C MET A 252 -1.99 12.71 30.54
N ASN A 253 -0.72 12.29 30.57
CA ASN A 253 0.15 12.47 31.73
C ASN A 253 0.39 13.95 32.06
N LYS A 254 0.55 14.82 31.07
CA LYS A 254 0.66 16.27 31.29
C LYS A 254 -0.63 16.84 31.90
N VAL A 255 -1.79 16.50 31.35
CA VAL A 255 -3.10 16.93 31.88
C VAL A 255 -3.29 16.44 33.33
N MET A 256 -2.98 15.17 33.59
CA MET A 256 -3.07 14.59 34.93
C MET A 256 -2.14 15.27 35.93
N LYS A 257 -0.89 15.61 35.54
CA LYS A 257 0.04 16.36 36.39
C LYS A 257 -0.50 17.74 36.75
N VAL A 258 -0.99 18.50 35.76
CA VAL A 258 -1.56 19.85 36.00
C VAL A 258 -2.76 19.77 36.94
N LEU A 259 -3.69 18.85 36.70
CA LEU A 259 -4.85 18.66 37.57
C LEU A 259 -4.41 18.29 38.99
N THR A 260 -3.46 17.36 39.12
CA THR A 260 -2.94 16.91 40.43
C THR A 260 -2.27 18.05 41.20
N ILE A 261 -1.47 18.89 40.53
CA ILE A 261 -0.84 20.07 41.16
C ILE A 261 -1.90 21.02 41.68
N ILE A 262 -2.90 21.37 40.86
CA ILE A 262 -3.99 22.27 41.26
C ILE A 262 -4.77 21.68 42.44
N THR A 263 -5.15 20.41 42.37
CA THR A 263 -5.91 19.74 43.43
C THR A 263 -5.12 19.62 44.72
N THR A 264 -3.84 19.26 44.65
CA THR A 264 -2.98 19.13 45.84
C THR A 264 -2.80 20.47 46.53
N ILE A 265 -2.61 21.56 45.77
CA ILE A 265 -2.51 22.93 46.33
C ILE A 265 -3.84 23.38 46.95
N MET A 266 -4.98 23.08 46.33
CA MET A 266 -6.28 23.55 46.80
C MET A 266 -6.83 22.74 48.00
N MET A 267 -6.52 21.44 48.11
CA MET A 267 -7.14 20.57 49.11
C MET A 267 -6.84 20.99 50.56
N PRO A 268 -5.57 21.22 51.00
CA PRO A 268 -5.26 21.69 52.36
C PRO A 268 -5.87 23.06 52.64
N LEU A 269 -5.85 23.97 51.67
CA LEU A 269 -6.45 25.30 51.79
C LEU A 269 -7.96 25.22 52.02
N THR A 270 -8.63 24.35 51.27
CA THR A 270 -10.08 24.10 51.39
C THR A 270 -10.43 23.48 52.74
N ILE A 271 -9.56 22.60 53.28
CA ILE A 271 -9.75 22.03 54.63
C ILE A 271 -9.63 23.14 55.68
N ILE A 272 -8.62 24.00 55.60
CA ILE A 272 -8.44 25.09 56.56
C ILE A 272 -9.63 26.06 56.52
N THR A 273 -10.03 26.50 55.32
CA THR A 273 -11.20 27.40 55.17
C THR A 273 -12.49 26.70 55.60
N GLY A 274 -12.62 25.40 55.34
CA GLY A 274 -13.74 24.58 55.79
C GLY A 274 -13.85 24.50 57.31
N ILE A 275 -12.74 24.27 58.02
CA ILE A 275 -12.69 24.23 59.50
C ILE A 275 -13.12 25.58 60.09
N TYR A 276 -12.54 26.69 59.62
CA TYR A 276 -12.91 28.03 60.09
C TYR A 276 -14.28 28.50 59.60
N GLY A 277 -14.90 27.81 58.64
CA GLY A 277 -16.28 28.01 58.20
C GLY A 277 -17.31 27.24 59.03
N MET A 278 -16.90 26.45 60.02
CA MET A 278 -17.81 25.70 60.89
C MET A 278 -18.40 26.59 61.99
N ASN A 279 -19.68 26.39 62.30
CA ASN A 279 -20.40 27.18 63.31
C ASN A 279 -20.22 26.62 64.74
N PHE A 280 -18.99 26.49 65.24
CA PHE A 280 -18.73 26.11 66.65
C PHE A 280 -18.62 27.35 67.55
N GLN A 281 -19.07 27.23 68.79
CA GLN A 281 -19.01 28.32 69.78
C GLN A 281 -17.64 28.43 70.46
N ASP A 282 -16.99 27.31 70.76
CA ASP A 282 -15.69 27.27 71.45
C ASP A 282 -14.53 27.04 70.47
N MET A 283 -14.14 28.09 69.73
CA MET A 283 -12.93 28.11 68.90
C MET A 283 -11.98 29.19 69.42
N PRO A 284 -10.99 28.84 70.28
CA PRO A 284 -10.12 29.82 70.94
C PRO A 284 -9.33 30.69 69.96
N GLU A 285 -9.07 30.21 68.75
CA GLU A 285 -8.32 30.90 67.69
C GLU A 285 -9.10 32.08 67.08
N LEU A 286 -10.43 32.05 67.08
CA LEU A 286 -11.29 33.10 66.49
C LEU A 286 -11.27 34.41 67.28
N HIS A 287 -11.10 34.33 68.60
CA HIS A 287 -11.05 35.52 69.47
C HIS A 287 -9.65 36.16 69.55
N TYR A 288 -8.63 35.54 68.95
CA TYR A 288 -7.28 36.07 68.93
C TYR A 288 -7.14 37.20 67.90
N LYS A 289 -6.64 38.37 68.33
CA LYS A 289 -6.53 39.60 67.51
C LYS A 289 -5.84 39.41 66.16
N TYR A 290 -4.91 38.45 66.06
CA TYR A 290 -4.14 38.17 64.84
C TYR A 290 -4.48 36.82 64.19
N GLY A 291 -5.51 36.10 64.65
CA GLY A 291 -5.83 34.74 64.18
C GLY A 291 -6.08 34.66 62.67
N TYR A 292 -6.81 35.64 62.12
CA TYR A 292 -7.06 35.76 60.67
C TYR A 292 -5.75 35.88 59.85
N PHE A 293 -4.85 36.79 60.25
CA PHE A 293 -3.59 37.01 59.54
C PHE A 293 -2.63 35.82 59.66
N ILE A 294 -2.59 35.17 60.83
CA ILE A 294 -1.78 33.95 61.05
C ILE A 294 -2.28 32.82 60.14
N THR A 295 -3.59 32.63 60.03
CA THR A 295 -4.18 31.57 59.19
C THR A 295 -3.88 31.80 57.70
N ILE A 296 -4.00 33.04 57.21
CA ILE A 296 -3.60 33.39 55.83
C ILE A 296 -2.12 33.12 55.59
N PHE A 297 -1.26 33.49 56.55
CA PHE A 297 0.17 33.23 56.44
C PHE A 297 0.47 31.72 56.37
N ILE A 298 -0.17 30.90 57.20
CA ILE A 298 -0.04 29.44 57.15
C ILE A 298 -0.52 28.89 55.81
N MET A 299 -1.67 29.32 55.31
CA MET A 299 -2.20 28.93 54.00
C MET A 299 -1.23 29.26 52.86
N PHE A 300 -0.69 30.49 52.86
CA PHE A 300 0.30 30.92 51.88
C PHE A 300 1.60 30.11 52.00
N PHE A 301 2.08 29.87 53.21
CA PHE A 301 3.28 29.09 53.48
C PHE A 301 3.14 27.64 52.98
N ILE A 302 2.02 26.96 53.24
CA ILE A 302 1.74 25.61 52.74
C ILE A 302 1.78 25.58 51.21
N SER A 303 1.05 26.50 50.57
CA SER A 303 1.01 26.59 49.10
C SER A 303 2.40 26.82 48.50
N PHE A 304 3.19 27.71 49.12
CA PHE A 304 4.54 28.02 48.70
C PHE A 304 5.48 26.81 48.86
N CYS A 305 5.40 26.08 49.98
CA CYS A 305 6.14 24.84 50.20
C CYS A 305 5.82 23.77 49.14
N GLU A 306 4.55 23.61 48.78
CA GLU A 306 4.13 22.65 47.75
C GLU A 306 4.61 23.04 46.35
N ILE A 307 4.56 24.33 45.99
CA ILE A 307 5.14 24.82 44.72
C ILE A 307 6.64 24.51 44.65
N ILE A 308 7.39 24.77 45.73
CA ILE A 308 8.82 24.43 45.79
C ILE A 308 9.02 22.92 45.62
N TYR A 309 8.18 22.10 46.26
CA TYR A 309 8.24 20.64 46.15
C TYR A 309 8.00 20.16 44.71
N PHE A 310 6.97 20.67 44.03
CA PHE A 310 6.66 20.31 42.65
C PHE A 310 7.73 20.79 41.66
N ASN A 311 8.32 21.97 41.89
CA ASN A 311 9.45 22.46 41.10
C ASN A 311 10.67 21.55 41.22
N LYS A 312 11.02 21.13 42.45
CA LYS A 312 12.12 20.17 42.67
C LYS A 312 11.90 18.83 41.98
N LYS A 313 10.65 18.39 41.87
CA LYS A 313 10.30 17.15 41.15
C LYS A 313 10.20 17.30 39.63
N LYS A 314 10.39 18.50 39.06
CA LYS A 314 10.19 18.80 37.63
C LYS A 314 8.79 18.45 37.13
N TRP A 315 7.79 18.68 37.99
CA TRP A 315 6.38 18.52 37.63
C TRP A 315 5.75 19.84 37.16
N LEU A 316 6.41 20.95 37.50
CA LEU A 316 6.16 22.29 37.00
C LEU A 316 6.98 22.57 35.74
#